data_AF-A0A926U5M9-F1
#
_entry.id   AF-A0A926U5M9-F1
#
_cell.length_a   1.000
_cell.length_b   1.000
_cell.length_c   1.000
_cell.angle_alpha   90.00
_cell.angle_beta   90.00
_cell.angle_gamma   90.00
#
_symmetry.space_group_name_H-M   'P 1'
#
loop_
_entity.id
_entity.type
_entity.pdbx_description
1 polymer ?
#
loop_
_entity_poly.entity_id
_entity_poly.type
_entity_poly.pdbx_seq_one_letter_code
_entity_poly.pdbx_strand_id
1 'polypeptide(L)'
;MEWLIVGNICLLGIVGFYSWLLFRNFKQTKQENVMYRHAIDRQLKVLSFPHLYCDMQADDDTNFKLELFNVGSVAAHDLHLSFIAAYTEESIDIPSFMRSHIQPRHRKIPLQVDKVGYYGLRSSSRCAILPFQKRLSIALSLPLRPVDLYALIQFRDILGSNYYQVYCFSALDEKGSYRANILEPQSAESIDRLHFYDLEDVNLTTPRSPLPFAVEDFVDLWNHSIALRTTNLYAEAADQLHEMRDVS
;
A
#
# COMPACT_ATOMS: atom_id res chain seq x y z
N MET A 1 -55.29 52.50 31.96
CA MET A 1 -55.46 51.12 31.47
C MET A 1 -54.71 50.90 30.15
N GLU A 2 -54.76 51.85 29.22
CA GLU A 2 -54.10 51.76 27.90
C GLU A 2 -52.58 51.59 27.94
N TRP A 3 -51.88 52.26 28.86
CA TRP A 3 -50.41 52.15 29.02
C TRP A 3 -49.91 50.74 29.38
N LEU A 4 -50.73 49.94 30.08
CA LEU A 4 -50.39 48.54 30.40
C LEU A 4 -50.46 47.64 29.16
N ILE A 5 -51.39 47.93 28.24
CA ILE A 5 -51.56 47.18 27.00
C ILE A 5 -50.37 47.45 26.07
N VAL A 6 -49.99 48.73 25.93
CA VAL A 6 -48.81 49.12 25.13
C VAL A 6 -47.53 48.52 25.71
N GLY A 7 -47.36 48.56 27.05
CA GLY A 7 -46.21 47.95 27.72
C GLY A 7 -46.10 46.43 27.47
N ASN A 8 -47.22 45.71 27.54
CA ASN A 8 -47.25 44.26 27.28
C ASN A 8 -46.93 43.92 25.81
N ILE A 9 -47.42 44.71 24.86
CA ILE A 9 -47.11 44.52 23.43
C ILE A 9 -45.62 44.75 23.16
N CYS A 10 -45.03 45.81 23.72
CA CYS A 10 -43.59 46.07 23.63
C CYS A 10 -42.76 44.93 24.23
N LEU A 11 -43.17 44.41 25.39
CA LEU A 11 -42.49 43.30 26.05
C LEU A 11 -42.57 42.00 25.23
N LEU A 12 -43.72 41.70 24.63
CA LEU A 12 -43.89 40.58 23.69
C LEU A 12 -42.98 40.72 22.47
N GLY A 13 -42.85 41.92 21.92
CA GLY A 13 -41.94 42.21 20.81
C GLY A 13 -40.48 41.99 21.17
N ILE A 14 -40.05 42.45 22.35
CA ILE A 14 -38.68 42.24 22.87
C ILE A 14 -38.41 40.76 23.09
N VAL A 15 -39.33 40.02 23.72
CA VAL A 15 -39.20 38.58 23.95
C VAL A 15 -39.14 37.82 22.63
N GLY A 16 -40.02 38.13 21.67
CA GLY A 16 -40.02 37.51 20.34
C GLY A 16 -38.71 37.76 19.58
N PHE A 17 -38.21 39.00 19.60
CA PHE A 17 -36.93 39.36 18.99
C PHE A 17 -35.75 38.64 19.67
N TYR A 18 -35.74 38.57 20.99
CA TYR A 18 -34.71 37.85 21.76
C TYR A 18 -34.73 36.35 21.47
N SER A 19 -35.90 35.71 21.46
CA SER A 19 -36.06 34.30 21.10
C SER A 19 -35.62 34.01 19.67
N TRP A 20 -35.92 34.92 18.73
CA TRP A 20 -35.47 34.79 17.34
C TRP A 20 -33.94 34.88 17.22
N LEU A 21 -33.31 35.85 17.91
CA LEU A 21 -31.85 35.95 17.97
C LEU A 21 -31.21 34.71 18.59
N LEU A 22 -31.75 34.20 19.69
CA LEU A 22 -31.27 32.96 20.31
C LEU A 22 -31.37 31.78 19.36
N PHE A 23 -32.51 31.61 18.68
CA PHE A 23 -32.69 30.52 17.72
C PHE A 23 -31.71 30.64 16.54
N ARG A 24 -31.49 31.85 16.04
CA ARG A 24 -30.51 32.12 14.97
C ARG A 24 -29.09 31.78 15.43
N ASN A 25 -28.69 32.22 16.62
CA ASN A 25 -27.37 31.93 17.19
C ASN A 25 -27.18 30.43 17.44
N PHE A 26 -28.22 29.74 17.91
CA PHE A 26 -28.17 28.29 18.12
C PHE A 26 -28.01 27.52 16.81
N LYS A 27 -28.71 27.93 15.76
CA LYS A 27 -28.58 27.31 14.43
C LYS A 27 -27.17 27.51 13.85
N GLN A 28 -26.62 28.71 14.00
CA GLN A 28 -25.28 29.04 13.52
C GLN A 28 -24.20 28.26 14.29
N THR A 29 -24.25 28.25 15.62
CA THR A 29 -23.30 27.48 16.45
C THR A 29 -23.38 25.98 16.19
N LYS A 30 -24.56 25.43 15.87
CA LYS A 30 -24.69 24.03 15.46
C LYS A 30 -23.96 23.75 14.14
N GLN A 31 -24.07 24.64 13.15
CA GLN A 31 -23.38 24.48 11.87
C GLN A 31 -21.87 24.61 12.02
N GLU A 32 -21.41 25.60 12.80
CA GLU A 32 -19.99 25.80 13.10
C GLU A 32 -19.42 24.59 13.85
N ASN A 33 -20.14 24.04 14.85
CA ASN A 33 -19.70 22.82 15.55
C ASN A 33 -19.52 21.62 14.62
N VAL A 34 -20.41 21.44 13.64
CA VAL A 34 -20.28 20.35 12.66
C VAL A 34 -19.03 20.57 11.78
N MET A 35 -18.81 21.80 11.31
CA MET A 35 -17.61 22.17 10.55
C MET A 35 -16.33 21.90 11.37
N TYR A 36 -16.29 22.35 12.63
CA TYR A 36 -15.14 22.13 13.50
C TYR A 36 -14.87 20.66 13.78
N ARG A 37 -15.92 19.86 14.02
CA ARG A 37 -15.77 18.40 14.19
C ARG A 37 -15.15 17.76 12.95
N HIS A 38 -15.64 18.09 11.76
CA HIS A 38 -15.06 17.57 10.53
C HIS A 38 -13.60 18.00 10.32
N ALA A 39 -13.25 19.24 10.66
CA ALA A 39 -11.88 19.72 10.57
C ALA A 39 -10.96 18.99 11.56
N ILE A 40 -11.40 18.83 12.81
CA ILE A 40 -10.67 18.09 13.85
C ILE A 40 -10.52 16.63 13.44
N ASP A 41 -11.57 15.97 12.97
CA ASP A 41 -11.50 14.57 12.54
C ASP A 41 -10.50 14.37 11.40
N ARG A 42 -10.46 15.28 10.42
CA ARG A 42 -9.47 15.23 9.34
C ARG A 42 -8.05 15.43 9.86
N GLN A 43 -7.84 16.40 10.74
CA GLN A 43 -6.52 16.65 11.34
C GLN A 43 -6.07 15.46 12.19
N LEU A 44 -6.96 14.90 13.00
CA LEU A 44 -6.68 13.72 13.81
C LEU A 44 -6.34 12.51 12.93
N LYS A 45 -7.07 12.26 11.84
CA LYS A 45 -6.74 11.18 10.88
C LYS A 45 -5.35 11.35 10.29
N VAL A 46 -4.97 12.58 9.90
CA VAL A 46 -3.61 12.83 9.38
C VAL A 46 -2.56 12.62 10.47
N LEU A 47 -2.86 12.94 11.72
CA LEU A 47 -1.90 12.79 12.82
C LEU A 47 -1.84 11.37 13.39
N SER A 48 -2.87 10.55 13.20
CA SER A 48 -2.99 9.22 13.82
C SER A 48 -2.40 8.10 12.97
N PHE A 49 -2.37 8.24 11.64
CA PHE A 49 -1.91 7.17 10.76
C PHE A 49 -0.48 7.41 10.25
N PRO A 50 0.32 6.34 10.10
CA PRO A 50 1.56 6.46 9.35
C PRO A 50 1.23 6.74 7.88
N HIS A 51 1.89 7.74 7.31
CA HIS A 51 1.73 8.09 5.90
C HIS A 51 2.91 7.52 5.14
N LEU A 52 2.66 6.38 4.51
CA LEU A 52 3.67 5.69 3.72
C LEU A 52 3.64 6.22 2.29
N TYR A 53 4.83 6.49 1.77
CA TYR A 53 5.08 6.83 0.38
C TYR A 53 6.06 5.82 -0.17
N CYS A 54 5.70 5.15 -1.26
CA CYS A 54 6.55 4.17 -1.91
C CYS A 54 7.04 4.73 -3.24
N ASP A 55 8.34 4.63 -3.47
CA ASP A 55 9.01 5.03 -4.70
C ASP A 55 9.89 3.90 -5.22
N MET A 56 10.15 3.89 -6.52
CA MET A 56 10.99 2.88 -7.14
C MET A 56 12.05 3.51 -8.02
N GLN A 57 13.29 3.14 -7.76
CA GLN A 57 14.45 3.55 -8.52
C GLN A 57 15.03 2.33 -9.24
N ALA A 58 15.25 2.43 -10.54
CA ALA A 58 16.08 1.48 -11.27
C ALA A 58 17.52 2.03 -11.29
N ASP A 59 18.47 1.23 -10.80
CA ASP A 59 19.90 1.55 -10.87
C ASP A 59 20.46 1.05 -12.21
N ASP A 60 20.13 -0.21 -12.54
CA ASP A 60 20.48 -0.90 -13.79
C ASP A 60 19.27 -1.70 -14.32
N ASP A 61 19.44 -2.43 -15.43
CA ASP A 61 18.39 -3.30 -16.00
C ASP A 61 17.95 -4.45 -15.08
N THR A 62 18.80 -4.86 -14.13
CA THR A 62 18.55 -5.97 -13.19
C THR A 62 18.44 -5.53 -11.73
N ASN A 63 18.94 -4.34 -11.40
CA ASN A 63 19.03 -3.85 -10.03
C ASN A 63 17.99 -2.76 -9.80
N PHE A 64 16.95 -3.11 -9.05
CA PHE A 64 15.88 -2.20 -8.65
C PHE A 64 15.98 -1.92 -7.16
N LYS A 65 15.57 -0.73 -6.75
CA LYS A 65 15.50 -0.29 -5.36
C LYS A 65 14.09 0.21 -5.09
N LEU A 66 13.39 -0.47 -4.20
CA LEU A 66 12.09 -0.06 -3.70
C LEU A 66 12.29 0.71 -2.40
N GLU A 67 11.91 1.98 -2.40
CA GLU A 67 12.09 2.89 -1.28
C GLU A 67 10.73 3.19 -0.65
N LEU A 68 10.59 2.80 0.61
CA LEU A 68 9.43 3.11 1.41
C LEU A 68 9.78 4.20 2.43
N PHE A 69 9.10 5.33 2.32
CA PHE A 69 9.30 6.48 3.18
C PHE A 69 8.06 6.73 4.04
N ASN A 70 8.25 6.84 5.35
CA ASN A 70 7.17 7.25 6.24
C ASN A 70 7.20 8.77 6.41
N VAL A 71 6.37 9.48 5.64
CA VAL A 71 6.23 10.95 5.69
C VAL A 71 5.44 11.37 6.94
N GLY A 72 4.70 10.44 7.56
CA GLY A 72 3.80 10.71 8.66
C GLY A 72 4.50 11.07 9.97
N SER A 73 3.67 11.44 10.96
CA SER A 73 4.10 11.73 12.33
C SER A 73 4.16 10.49 13.23
N VAL A 74 3.64 9.35 12.77
CA VAL A 74 3.51 8.11 13.55
C VAL A 74 4.33 7.01 12.89
N ALA A 75 4.94 6.15 13.70
CA ALA A 75 5.66 4.98 13.21
C ALA A 75 4.69 3.93 12.65
N ALA A 76 5.09 3.25 11.56
CA ALA A 76 4.37 2.08 11.08
C ALA A 76 4.91 0.82 11.77
N HIS A 77 4.05 0.07 12.44
CA HIS A 77 4.41 -1.16 13.13
C HIS A 77 4.10 -2.39 12.28
N ASP A 78 4.88 -3.47 12.45
CA ASP A 78 4.71 -4.74 11.76
C ASP A 78 4.47 -4.57 10.25
N LEU A 79 5.42 -3.88 9.61
CA LEU A 79 5.35 -3.57 8.20
C LEU A 79 5.68 -4.82 7.38
N HIS A 80 4.80 -5.16 6.46
CA HIS A 80 4.95 -6.26 5.54
C HIS A 80 4.81 -5.73 4.11
N LEU A 81 5.91 -5.76 3.39
CA LEU A 81 5.99 -5.35 2.00
C LEU A 81 6.01 -6.59 1.13
N SER A 82 4.98 -6.79 0.32
CA SER A 82 4.90 -7.87 -0.66
C SER A 82 4.98 -7.24 -2.03
N PHE A 83 5.82 -7.76 -2.91
CA PHE A 83 5.95 -7.23 -4.26
C PHE A 83 5.90 -8.32 -5.31
N ILE A 84 5.45 -7.95 -6.50
CA ILE A 84 5.36 -8.80 -7.68
C ILE A 84 5.89 -8.01 -8.86
N ALA A 85 6.96 -8.52 -9.47
CA ALA A 85 7.45 -8.05 -10.76
C ALA A 85 6.69 -8.80 -11.85
N ALA A 86 5.88 -8.09 -12.63
CA ALA A 86 5.03 -8.66 -13.67
C ALA A 86 5.69 -8.57 -15.06
N TYR A 87 5.56 -9.67 -15.79
CA TYR A 87 6.06 -9.86 -17.16
C TYR A 87 4.90 -10.31 -18.04
N THR A 88 4.98 -10.02 -19.33
CA THR A 88 3.99 -10.44 -20.33
C THR A 88 4.60 -11.50 -21.25
N GLU A 89 3.77 -12.40 -21.78
CA GLU A 89 4.23 -13.37 -22.79
C GLU A 89 4.76 -12.70 -24.06
N GLU A 90 4.27 -11.49 -24.38
CA GLU A 90 4.78 -10.71 -25.52
C GLU A 90 6.26 -10.33 -25.37
N SER A 91 6.73 -10.15 -24.13
CA SER A 91 8.12 -9.78 -23.85
C SER A 91 9.04 -11.01 -23.83
N ILE A 92 8.61 -12.08 -23.20
CA ILE A 92 9.36 -13.34 -23.12
C ILE A 92 8.40 -14.51 -22.86
N ASP A 93 8.52 -15.58 -23.65
CA ASP A 93 7.72 -16.78 -23.46
C ASP A 93 8.04 -17.46 -22.13
N ILE A 94 7.02 -17.98 -21.43
CA ILE A 94 7.19 -18.70 -20.16
C ILE A 94 8.23 -19.82 -20.24
N PRO A 95 8.22 -20.71 -21.26
CA PRO A 95 9.20 -21.79 -21.33
C PRO A 95 10.64 -21.27 -21.47
N SER A 96 10.82 -20.16 -22.18
CA SER A 96 12.12 -19.51 -22.35
C SER A 96 12.59 -18.91 -21.03
N PHE A 97 11.71 -18.15 -20.36
CA PHE A 97 11.96 -17.57 -19.04
C PHE A 97 12.32 -18.63 -17.97
N MET A 98 11.56 -19.72 -17.91
CA MET A 98 11.79 -20.82 -16.96
C MET A 98 13.12 -21.54 -17.21
N ARG A 99 13.62 -21.56 -18.46
CA ARG A 99 14.91 -22.20 -18.79
C ARG A 99 16.10 -21.29 -18.53
N SER A 100 15.99 -19.98 -18.75
CA SER A 100 17.10 -19.04 -18.59
C SER A 100 17.26 -18.57 -17.15
N HIS A 101 16.17 -18.23 -16.46
CA HIS A 101 16.25 -17.48 -15.20
C HIS A 101 15.89 -18.29 -13.95
N ILE A 102 15.19 -19.42 -14.10
CA ILE A 102 14.79 -20.28 -12.99
C ILE A 102 15.75 -21.46 -12.81
N GLN A 103 16.09 -21.73 -11.54
CA GLN A 103 16.96 -22.84 -11.17
C GLN A 103 16.36 -24.18 -11.62
N PRO A 104 17.17 -25.11 -12.16
CA PRO A 104 16.67 -26.38 -12.70
C PRO A 104 15.77 -27.17 -11.74
N ARG A 105 16.02 -27.09 -10.43
CA ARG A 105 15.24 -27.78 -9.39
C ARG A 105 13.78 -27.28 -9.28
N HIS A 106 13.52 -26.01 -9.58
CA HIS A 106 12.20 -25.38 -9.41
C HIS A 106 11.40 -25.28 -10.72
N ARG A 107 11.96 -25.73 -11.85
CA ARG A 107 11.27 -25.69 -13.17
C ARG A 107 10.02 -26.56 -13.26
N LYS A 108 9.77 -27.41 -12.27
CA LYS A 108 8.58 -28.25 -12.17
C LYS A 108 7.35 -27.48 -11.67
N ILE A 109 7.55 -26.31 -11.07
CA ILE A 109 6.46 -25.46 -10.59
C ILE A 109 5.78 -24.85 -11.82
N PRO A 110 4.47 -25.08 -12.03
CA PRO A 110 3.76 -24.53 -13.17
C PRO A 110 3.58 -23.02 -13.00
N LEU A 111 4.28 -22.23 -13.82
CA LEU A 111 3.99 -20.81 -13.98
C LEU A 111 2.86 -20.67 -15.00
N GLN A 112 1.76 -20.05 -14.60
CA GLN A 112 0.59 -19.84 -15.44
C GLN A 112 0.35 -18.34 -15.61
N VAL A 113 -0.19 -17.99 -16.76
CA VAL A 113 -0.60 -16.62 -17.05
C VAL A 113 -1.91 -16.31 -16.32
N ASP A 114 -1.99 -15.14 -15.74
CA ASP A 114 -3.23 -14.59 -15.20
C ASP A 114 -4.22 -14.23 -16.32
N LYS A 115 -5.46 -13.91 -15.97
CA LYS A 115 -6.57 -13.55 -16.89
C LYS A 115 -6.22 -12.46 -17.89
N VAL A 116 -5.26 -11.59 -17.56
CA VAL A 116 -4.86 -10.42 -18.36
C VAL A 116 -3.62 -10.67 -19.22
N GLY A 117 -2.93 -11.82 -19.08
CA GLY A 117 -1.71 -12.07 -19.86
C GLY A 117 -0.40 -11.93 -19.07
N TYR A 118 -0.48 -11.67 -17.76
CA TYR A 118 0.69 -11.46 -16.91
C TYR A 118 1.11 -12.73 -16.16
N TYR A 119 2.40 -12.90 -15.96
CA TYR A 119 2.98 -13.81 -14.97
C TYR A 119 4.08 -13.06 -14.23
N GLY A 120 4.44 -13.50 -13.02
CA GLY A 120 5.32 -12.69 -12.18
C GLY A 120 6.40 -13.42 -11.39
N LEU A 121 7.35 -12.63 -10.90
CA LEU A 121 8.24 -13.00 -9.80
C LEU A 121 7.77 -12.28 -8.54
N ARG A 122 7.55 -13.02 -7.46
CA ARG A 122 7.10 -12.48 -6.19
C ARG A 122 8.13 -12.59 -5.09
N SER A 123 8.14 -11.66 -4.16
CA SER A 123 8.80 -11.85 -2.87
C SER A 123 8.20 -10.91 -1.83
N SER A 124 8.58 -11.13 -0.57
CA SER A 124 8.05 -10.40 0.57
C SER A 124 9.15 -10.07 1.56
N SER A 125 9.13 -8.86 2.10
CA SER A 125 10.03 -8.38 3.14
C SER A 125 9.22 -7.89 4.35
N ARG A 126 9.77 -8.10 5.55
CA ARG A 126 9.13 -7.67 6.80
C ARG A 126 10.06 -6.76 7.56
N CYS A 127 9.51 -5.67 8.08
CA CYS A 127 10.18 -4.72 8.94
C CYS A 127 9.35 -4.52 10.20
N ALA A 128 9.94 -4.74 11.37
CA ALA A 128 9.20 -4.67 12.63
C ALA A 128 8.63 -3.27 12.88
N ILE A 129 9.40 -2.22 12.60
CA ILE A 129 9.01 -0.83 12.83
C ILE A 129 9.67 0.04 11.76
N LEU A 130 8.89 0.85 11.05
CA LEU A 130 9.38 1.97 10.24
C LEU A 130 9.11 3.28 10.97
N PRO A 131 10.15 3.91 11.58
CA PRO A 131 9.98 5.16 12.30
C PRO A 131 9.47 6.30 11.41
N PHE A 132 8.89 7.32 12.03
CA PHE A 132 8.48 8.54 11.35
C PHE A 132 9.68 9.21 10.67
N GLN A 133 9.46 9.79 9.49
CA GLN A 133 10.47 10.51 8.68
C GLN A 133 11.72 9.68 8.36
N LYS A 134 11.60 8.35 8.35
CA LYS A 134 12.67 7.43 7.95
C LYS A 134 12.30 6.70 6.67
N ARG A 135 13.36 6.29 5.96
CA ARG A 135 13.29 5.55 4.71
C ARG A 135 13.78 4.13 4.93
N LEU A 136 13.04 3.17 4.39
CA LEU A 136 13.44 1.78 4.23
C LEU A 136 13.73 1.56 2.75
N SER A 137 14.94 1.13 2.41
CA SER A 137 15.33 0.78 1.04
C SER A 137 15.50 -0.73 0.93
N ILE A 138 14.79 -1.33 -0.01
CA ILE A 138 14.85 -2.76 -0.30
C ILE A 138 15.42 -2.92 -1.71
N ALA A 139 16.57 -3.61 -1.79
CA ALA A 139 17.17 -3.98 -3.06
C ALA A 139 16.42 -5.18 -3.64
N LEU A 140 16.08 -5.07 -4.93
CA LEU A 140 15.34 -6.03 -5.71
C LEU A 140 16.20 -6.42 -6.91
N SER A 141 16.80 -7.60 -6.85
CA SER A 141 17.58 -8.17 -7.96
C SER A 141 16.65 -9.00 -8.85
N LEU A 142 16.22 -8.40 -9.96
CA LEU A 142 15.33 -9.04 -10.93
C LEU A 142 16.13 -9.48 -12.17
N PRO A 143 15.83 -10.64 -12.77
CA PRO A 143 16.58 -11.16 -13.92
C PRO A 143 16.39 -10.33 -15.19
N LEU A 144 15.21 -9.72 -15.30
CA LEU A 144 14.79 -8.90 -16.43
C LEU A 144 13.99 -7.73 -15.89
N ARG A 145 13.98 -6.66 -16.67
CA ARG A 145 13.18 -5.49 -16.38
C ARG A 145 11.68 -5.81 -16.51
N PRO A 146 10.88 -5.68 -15.42
CA PRO A 146 9.45 -5.94 -15.49
C PRO A 146 8.70 -4.85 -16.26
N VAL A 147 7.53 -5.19 -16.79
CA VAL A 147 6.61 -4.21 -17.40
C VAL A 147 5.97 -3.37 -16.31
N ASP A 148 5.41 -4.06 -15.31
CA ASP A 148 4.78 -3.47 -14.14
C ASP A 148 5.33 -4.12 -12.86
N LEU A 149 5.46 -3.33 -11.81
CA LEU A 149 5.78 -3.82 -10.47
C LEU A 149 4.68 -3.44 -9.50
N TYR A 150 4.06 -4.46 -8.92
CA TYR A 150 3.04 -4.29 -7.89
C TYR A 150 3.67 -4.41 -6.52
N ALA A 151 3.35 -3.50 -5.61
CA ALA A 151 3.78 -3.55 -4.21
C ALA A 151 2.57 -3.38 -3.29
N LEU A 152 2.24 -4.42 -2.53
CA LEU A 152 1.27 -4.40 -1.46
C LEU A 152 1.99 -4.18 -0.13
N ILE A 153 1.64 -3.09 0.54
CA ILE A 153 2.17 -2.70 1.84
C ILE A 153 1.07 -2.94 2.86
N GLN A 154 1.35 -3.77 3.85
CA GLN A 154 0.50 -3.93 5.03
C GLN A 154 1.23 -3.43 6.27
N PHE A 155 0.55 -2.67 7.11
CA PHE A 155 1.13 -2.13 8.33
C PHE A 155 0.08 -2.05 9.43
N ARG A 156 0.55 -1.98 10.66
CA ARG A 156 -0.28 -1.81 11.85
C ARG A 156 -0.07 -0.44 12.46
N ASP A 157 -1.16 0.10 12.97
CA ASP A 157 -1.14 1.23 13.89
C ASP A 157 -0.78 0.74 15.31
N ILE A 158 -0.49 1.67 16.21
CA ILE A 158 -0.23 1.45 17.65
C ILE A 158 -1.40 0.71 18.32
N LEU A 159 -2.62 0.94 17.83
CA LEU A 159 -3.83 0.24 18.30
C LEU A 159 -3.95 -1.20 17.79
N GLY A 160 -3.02 -1.65 16.92
CA GLY A 160 -2.98 -3.01 16.38
C GLY A 160 -3.91 -3.26 15.18
N SER A 161 -4.66 -2.25 14.74
CA SER A 161 -5.46 -2.33 13.50
C SER A 161 -4.54 -2.41 12.29
N ASN A 162 -4.84 -3.33 11.36
CA ASN A 162 -4.06 -3.54 10.15
C ASN A 162 -4.66 -2.75 8.98
N TYR A 163 -3.79 -2.11 8.23
CA TYR A 163 -4.09 -1.28 7.07
C TYR A 163 -3.29 -1.75 5.87
N TYR A 164 -3.75 -1.41 4.67
CA TYR A 164 -3.04 -1.75 3.44
C TYR A 164 -2.98 -0.59 2.45
N GLN A 165 -1.99 -0.66 1.56
CA GLN A 165 -1.85 0.17 0.37
C GLN A 165 -1.23 -0.65 -0.75
N VAL A 166 -1.81 -0.60 -1.94
CA VAL A 166 -1.31 -1.21 -3.16
C VAL A 166 -0.75 -0.10 -4.05
N TYR A 167 0.49 -0.29 -4.49
CA TYR A 167 1.17 0.55 -5.46
C TYR A 167 1.38 -0.27 -6.73
N CYS A 168 1.09 0.32 -7.89
CA CYS A 168 1.51 -0.22 -9.18
C CYS A 168 2.50 0.74 -9.83
N PHE A 169 3.69 0.26 -10.17
CA PHE A 169 4.73 1.01 -10.84
C PHE A 169 4.89 0.51 -12.27
N SER A 170 4.60 1.37 -13.24
CA SER A 170 4.78 1.04 -14.66
C SER A 170 6.06 1.68 -15.19
N ALA A 171 6.76 0.99 -16.08
CA ALA A 171 7.92 1.55 -16.77
C ALA A 171 7.49 2.71 -17.68
N LEU A 172 8.08 3.90 -17.50
CA LEU A 172 7.74 5.09 -18.30
C LEU A 172 8.53 5.18 -19.60
N ASP A 173 9.83 4.86 -19.54
CA ASP A 173 10.77 5.01 -20.66
C ASP A 173 11.72 3.81 -20.74
N GLU A 174 12.28 3.55 -21.92
CA GLU A 174 13.39 2.59 -22.11
C GLU A 174 14.59 2.88 -21.18
N LYS A 175 14.71 4.12 -20.64
CA LYS A 175 15.81 4.60 -19.80
C LYS A 175 15.74 4.24 -18.31
N GLY A 176 14.73 3.53 -17.82
CA GLY A 176 14.73 2.99 -16.45
C GLY A 176 13.81 3.68 -15.44
N SER A 177 13.15 4.79 -15.79
CA SER A 177 12.25 5.47 -14.86
C SER A 177 10.94 4.71 -14.68
N TYR A 178 10.52 4.54 -13.43
CA TYR A 178 9.21 4.01 -13.08
C TYR A 178 8.40 5.06 -12.37
N ARG A 179 7.09 5.02 -12.56
CA ARG A 179 6.17 5.90 -11.85
C ARG A 179 5.04 5.10 -11.24
N ALA A 180 4.69 5.47 -10.02
CA ALA A 180 3.48 4.99 -9.37
C ALA A 180 2.27 5.44 -10.19
N ASN A 181 1.62 4.48 -10.83
CA ASN A 181 0.49 4.65 -11.72
C ASN A 181 -0.83 4.53 -10.94
N ILE A 182 -0.87 3.62 -9.96
CA ILE A 182 -2.05 3.34 -9.12
C ILE A 182 -1.63 3.35 -7.65
N LEU A 183 -2.38 4.08 -6.83
CA LEU A 183 -2.35 4.02 -5.37
C LEU A 183 -3.77 3.69 -4.88
N GLU A 184 -3.96 2.48 -4.39
CA GLU A 184 -5.26 2.02 -3.87
C GLU A 184 -5.12 1.40 -2.48
N PRO A 185 -5.95 1.80 -1.50
CA PRO A 185 -6.91 2.90 -1.53
C PRO A 185 -6.22 4.27 -1.42
N GLN A 186 -6.88 5.33 -1.89
CA GLN A 186 -6.37 6.71 -1.76
C GLN A 186 -6.21 7.15 -0.29
N SER A 187 -6.99 6.55 0.61
CA SER A 187 -6.86 6.69 2.06
C SER A 187 -6.72 5.30 2.68
N ALA A 188 -5.79 5.10 3.59
CA ALA A 188 -5.56 3.79 4.21
C ALA A 188 -6.86 3.19 4.77
N GLU A 189 -7.24 2.02 4.26
CA GLU A 189 -8.40 1.26 4.73
C GLU A 189 -7.94 0.07 5.57
N SER A 190 -8.76 -0.28 6.55
CA SER A 190 -8.46 -1.42 7.41
C SER A 190 -8.84 -2.72 6.73
N ILE A 191 -7.97 -3.72 6.85
CA ILE A 191 -8.19 -5.05 6.30
C ILE A 191 -7.65 -6.10 7.26
N ASP A 192 -8.26 -7.29 7.24
CA ASP A 192 -7.70 -8.47 7.90
C ASP A 192 -6.29 -8.75 7.36
N ARG A 193 -5.38 -9.10 8.27
CA ARG A 193 -3.96 -9.31 7.92
C ARG A 193 -3.84 -10.47 6.94
N LEU A 194 -3.27 -10.19 5.77
CA LEU A 194 -2.94 -11.20 4.78
C LEU A 194 -1.50 -11.66 4.97
N HIS A 195 -1.33 -12.97 5.09
CA HIS A 195 -0.04 -13.59 5.34
C HIS A 195 0.60 -14.08 4.05
N PHE A 196 1.27 -13.17 3.34
CA PHE A 196 2.15 -13.52 2.23
C PHE A 196 3.40 -14.25 2.76
N TYR A 197 3.67 -15.41 2.17
CA TYR A 197 4.87 -16.20 2.45
C TYR A 197 5.65 -16.38 1.16
N ASP A 198 6.92 -16.02 1.17
CA ASP A 198 7.86 -16.27 0.09
C ASP A 198 8.34 -17.73 0.13
N LEU A 199 7.38 -18.66 0.06
CA LEU A 199 7.56 -20.11 -0.02
C LEU A 199 7.12 -20.60 -1.39
N GLU A 200 7.78 -21.64 -1.90
CA GLU A 200 7.62 -22.16 -3.27
C GLU A 200 6.18 -22.54 -3.64
N ASP A 201 5.45 -23.23 -2.76
CA ASP A 201 4.15 -23.86 -3.09
C ASP A 201 2.95 -23.29 -2.30
N VAL A 202 3.04 -22.05 -1.82
CA VAL A 202 1.95 -21.46 -1.02
C VAL A 202 1.08 -20.56 -1.88
N ASN A 203 -0.03 -21.14 -2.36
CA ASN A 203 -1.16 -20.36 -2.83
C ASN A 203 -1.85 -19.73 -1.63
N LEU A 204 -2.12 -18.43 -1.71
CA LEU A 204 -2.94 -17.77 -0.72
C LEU A 204 -4.37 -18.24 -0.90
N THR A 205 -4.92 -18.82 0.16
CA THR A 205 -6.36 -19.03 0.26
C THR A 205 -7.02 -17.67 0.39
N THR A 206 -7.90 -17.34 -0.55
CA THR A 206 -8.73 -16.14 -0.45
C THR A 206 -9.51 -16.19 0.87
N PRO A 207 -9.45 -15.13 1.69
CA PRO A 207 -10.16 -15.10 2.96
C PRO A 207 -11.67 -15.21 2.75
N ARG A 208 -12.39 -15.62 3.80
CA ARG A 208 -13.86 -15.79 3.76
C ARG A 208 -14.63 -14.49 3.57
N SER A 209 -14.00 -13.34 3.83
CA SER A 209 -14.55 -12.01 3.61
C SER A 209 -14.19 -11.50 2.21
N PRO A 210 -15.09 -10.75 1.54
CA PRO A 210 -14.77 -10.15 0.25
C PRO A 210 -13.59 -9.20 0.43
N LEU A 211 -12.53 -9.42 -0.36
CA LEU A 211 -11.39 -8.53 -0.41
C LEU A 211 -11.74 -7.30 -1.25
N PRO A 212 -11.12 -6.14 -0.98
CA PRO A 212 -11.14 -5.03 -1.91
C PRO A 212 -10.55 -5.46 -3.25
N PHE A 213 -11.13 -4.97 -4.36
CA PHE A 213 -10.77 -5.37 -5.72
C PHE A 213 -9.25 -5.34 -5.98
N ALA A 214 -8.57 -4.25 -5.62
CA ALA A 214 -7.11 -4.11 -5.78
C ALA A 214 -6.30 -5.21 -5.07
N VAL A 215 -6.79 -5.66 -3.91
CA VAL A 215 -6.14 -6.70 -3.11
C VAL A 215 -6.46 -8.08 -3.67
N GLU A 216 -7.68 -8.28 -4.18
CA GLU A 216 -8.07 -9.51 -4.86
C GLU A 216 -7.22 -9.73 -6.12
N ASP A 217 -7.09 -8.71 -6.97
CA ASP A 217 -6.23 -8.74 -8.16
C ASP A 217 -4.77 -9.00 -7.79
N PHE A 218 -4.26 -8.35 -6.74
CA PHE A 218 -2.89 -8.60 -6.26
C PHE A 218 -2.70 -10.05 -5.78
N VAL A 219 -3.69 -10.63 -5.10
CA VAL A 219 -3.65 -12.02 -4.63
C VAL A 219 -3.74 -13.00 -5.80
N ASP A 220 -4.56 -12.71 -6.81
CA ASP A 220 -4.65 -13.53 -8.02
C ASP A 220 -3.30 -13.55 -8.74
N LEU A 221 -2.71 -12.38 -8.98
CA LEU A 221 -1.38 -12.26 -9.58
C LEU A 221 -0.29 -12.92 -8.72
N TRP A 222 -0.38 -12.82 -7.39
CA TRP A 222 0.55 -13.50 -6.47
C TRP A 222 0.51 -15.02 -6.67
N ASN A 223 -0.68 -15.60 -6.80
CA ASN A 223 -0.84 -17.04 -7.01
C ASN A 223 -0.35 -17.50 -8.40
N HIS A 224 -0.37 -16.61 -9.39
CA HIS A 224 0.19 -16.84 -10.74
C HIS A 224 1.68 -16.47 -10.86
N SER A 225 2.37 -16.24 -9.73
CA SER A 225 3.77 -15.81 -9.70
C SER A 225 4.66 -16.76 -8.92
N ILE A 226 5.92 -16.88 -9.35
CA ILE A 226 6.92 -17.76 -8.72
C ILE A 226 7.82 -16.94 -7.78
N ALA A 227 8.22 -17.57 -6.67
CA ALA A 227 9.07 -16.93 -5.67
C ALA A 227 10.43 -16.49 -6.26
N LEU A 228 10.83 -15.24 -6.05
CA LEU A 228 12.05 -14.63 -6.58
C LEU A 228 13.31 -15.41 -6.16
N ARG A 229 13.29 -15.99 -4.95
CA ARG A 229 14.36 -16.86 -4.42
C ARG A 229 14.68 -18.08 -5.28
N THR A 230 13.79 -18.46 -6.21
CA THR A 230 13.97 -19.60 -7.12
C THR A 230 14.77 -19.25 -8.37
N THR A 231 15.12 -17.97 -8.55
CA THR A 231 15.92 -17.48 -9.68
C THR A 231 17.40 -17.79 -9.51
N ASN A 232 18.15 -17.85 -10.61
CA ASN A 232 19.60 -18.12 -10.60
C ASN A 232 20.41 -16.99 -9.97
N LEU A 233 19.92 -15.75 -9.99
CA LEU A 233 20.60 -14.58 -9.41
C LEU A 233 20.90 -14.75 -7.91
N TYR A 234 20.00 -15.41 -7.17
CA TYR A 234 20.22 -15.69 -5.75
C TYR A 234 21.25 -16.80 -5.51
N ALA A 235 21.46 -17.71 -6.45
CA ALA A 235 22.49 -18.74 -6.34
C ALA A 235 23.89 -18.15 -6.54
N GLU A 236 24.06 -17.26 -7.53
CA GLU A 236 25.33 -16.57 -7.78
C GLU A 236 25.76 -15.68 -6.58
N ALA A 237 24.80 -15.01 -5.94
CA ALA A 237 25.08 -14.25 -4.71
C ALA A 237 25.41 -15.13 -3.49
N ALA A 238 24.91 -16.37 -3.44
CA ALA A 238 25.22 -17.33 -2.39
C ALA A 238 26.59 -18.00 -2.59
N ASP A 239 26.98 -18.25 -3.84
CA ASP A 239 28.30 -18.82 -4.18
C ASP A 239 29.43 -17.80 -3.91
N GLN A 240 29.21 -16.50 -4.13
CA GLN A 240 30.17 -15.45 -3.74
C GLN A 240 30.38 -15.37 -2.21
N LEU A 241 29.36 -15.71 -1.41
CA LEU A 241 29.47 -15.80 0.06
C LEU A 241 30.23 -17.06 0.51
N HIS A 242 30.25 -18.12 -0.31
CA HIS A 242 31.06 -19.32 -0.05
C HIS A 242 32.52 -19.13 -0.46
N GLU A 243 32.81 -18.49 -1.58
CA GLU A 243 34.20 -18.18 -1.99
C GLU A 243 34.91 -17.22 -1.01
N MET A 244 34.18 -16.30 -0.36
CA MET A 244 34.76 -15.46 0.69
C MET A 244 35.05 -16.19 2.02
N ARG A 245 34.51 -17.39 2.23
CA ARG A 245 34.79 -18.21 3.43
C ARG A 245 35.98 -19.16 3.28
N ASP A 246 36.35 -19.50 2.05
CA ASP A 246 37.50 -20.39 1.77
C ASP A 246 38.82 -19.63 1.58
N VAL A 247 38.80 -18.30 1.71
CA VAL A 247 39.99 -17.45 1.82
C VAL A 247 40.16 -16.97 3.26
N SER A 248 40.46 -17.90 4.17
CA SER A 248 41.01 -17.61 5.49
C SER A 248 41.89 -18.72 5.99
#